data_AF-A0A349WWR0-F1
#
_entry.id   AF-A0A349WWR0-F1
#
_cell.length_a   1.000
_cell.length_b   1.000
_cell.length_c   1.000
_cell.angle_alpha   90.00
_cell.angle_beta   90.00
_cell.angle_gamma   90.00
#
_symmetry.space_group_name_H-M   'P 1'
#
loop_
_entity.id
_entity.type
_entity.pdbx_description
1 polymer ?
#
loop_
_entity_poly.entity_id
_entity_poly.type
_entity_poly.pdbx_seq_one_letter_code
_entity_poly.pdbx_strand_id
1 'polypeptide(L)'
;MDPNQVNQNPTPAGDVGMGTPVVDPNAGVQVPPVEPTMPTPPPAMPVEPVAPVAPTVEEQPAAPEVPVAPQGGDMGGGQMPPTMPPAAV
;
A
#
# COMPACT_ATOMS: atom_id res chain seq x y z
N MET A 1 91.50 -38.56 23.94
CA MET A 1 90.65 -38.46 22.74
C MET A 1 89.51 -37.54 23.11
N ASP A 2 89.34 -36.43 22.37
CA ASP A 2 88.28 -35.44 22.62
C ASP A 2 86.95 -35.92 22.00
N PRO A 3 85.86 -36.06 22.78
CA PRO A 3 84.56 -36.54 22.28
C PRO A 3 83.91 -35.63 21.21
N ASN A 4 84.36 -34.38 21.06
CA ASN A 4 83.76 -33.40 20.16
C ASN A 4 84.35 -33.41 18.74
N GLN A 5 85.23 -34.34 18.41
CA GLN A 5 85.70 -34.52 17.03
C GLN A 5 84.65 -35.27 16.20
N VAL A 6 83.56 -34.57 15.89
CA VAL A 6 82.58 -35.01 14.90
C VAL A 6 83.31 -35.12 13.56
N ASN A 7 83.30 -36.31 12.97
CA ASN A 7 83.93 -36.65 11.70
C ASN A 7 83.49 -35.66 10.61
N GLN A 8 84.34 -34.66 10.32
CA GLN A 8 84.16 -33.68 9.24
C GLN A 8 84.45 -34.36 7.90
N ASN A 9 83.57 -35.28 7.49
CA ASN A 9 83.60 -35.77 6.13
C ASN A 9 83.05 -34.64 5.24
N PRO A 10 83.85 -34.04 4.34
CA PRO A 10 83.34 -33.00 3.47
C PRO A 10 82.28 -33.64 2.56
N THR A 11 81.01 -33.25 2.74
CA THR A 11 79.96 -33.63 1.79
C THR A 11 80.38 -33.07 0.42
N PRO A 12 80.46 -33.89 -0.64
CA PRO A 12 80.79 -33.39 -1.97
C PRO A 12 79.78 -32.30 -2.35
N ALA A 13 80.33 -31.18 -2.79
CA ALA A 13 79.59 -29.99 -3.17
C ALA A 13 78.45 -30.30 -4.14
N GLY A 14 77.28 -29.71 -3.85
CA GLY A 14 76.26 -29.31 -4.81
C GLY A 14 76.03 -30.23 -6.00
N ASP A 15 75.18 -31.24 -5.82
CA ASP A 15 74.33 -31.68 -6.92
C ASP A 15 73.14 -30.72 -6.99
N VAL A 16 73.37 -29.57 -7.64
CA VAL A 16 72.29 -28.68 -8.06
C VAL A 16 71.58 -29.42 -9.19
N GLY A 17 70.69 -30.32 -8.81
CA GLY A 17 69.81 -31.01 -9.74
C GLY A 17 69.15 -29.95 -10.61
N MET A 18 69.48 -29.95 -11.90
CA MET A 18 68.80 -29.19 -12.93
C MET A 18 67.41 -29.81 -13.08
N GLY A 19 66.55 -29.58 -12.08
CA GLY A 19 65.19 -30.06 -12.05
C GLY A 19 64.49 -29.63 -13.31
N THR A 20 63.77 -30.55 -13.93
CA THR A 20 62.90 -30.25 -15.08
C THR A 20 62.04 -29.03 -14.74
N PRO A 21 61.95 -28.01 -15.61
CA PRO A 21 61.12 -26.86 -15.32
C PRO A 21 59.69 -27.35 -15.12
N VAL A 22 59.15 -27.12 -13.92
CA VAL A 22 57.75 -27.39 -13.61
C VAL A 22 56.94 -26.35 -14.39
N VAL A 23 56.40 -26.75 -15.54
CA VAL A 23 55.51 -25.91 -16.33
C VAL A 23 54.15 -25.90 -15.64
N ASP A 24 53.72 -24.72 -15.17
CA ASP A 24 52.36 -24.54 -14.65
C ASP A 24 51.37 -24.70 -15.81
N PRO A 25 50.48 -25.71 -15.80
CA PRO A 25 49.49 -25.92 -16.85
C PRO A 25 48.48 -24.76 -16.96
N ASN A 26 48.44 -23.85 -15.99
CA ASN A 26 47.58 -22.68 -15.98
C ASN A 26 48.29 -21.40 -16.44
N ALA A 27 49.58 -21.47 -16.77
CA ALA A 27 50.33 -20.33 -17.31
C ALA A 27 49.75 -19.91 -18.67
N GLY A 28 48.84 -18.93 -18.65
CA GLY A 28 48.17 -18.40 -19.83
C GLY A 28 46.64 -18.49 -19.80
N VAL A 29 46.04 -19.05 -18.74
CA VAL A 29 44.59 -19.02 -18.56
C VAL A 29 44.19 -17.61 -18.12
N GLN A 30 43.75 -16.78 -19.07
CA GLN A 30 43.13 -15.49 -18.77
C GLN A 30 41.68 -15.71 -18.37
N VAL A 31 41.36 -15.44 -17.12
CA VAL A 31 39.97 -15.40 -16.65
C VAL A 31 39.40 -14.03 -17.03
N PRO A 32 38.25 -13.96 -17.72
CA PRO A 32 37.63 -12.68 -18.01
C PRO A 32 37.29 -11.95 -16.71
N PRO A 33 37.42 -10.60 -16.68
CA PRO A 33 37.04 -9.84 -15.51
C PRO A 33 35.56 -10.05 -15.22
N VAL A 34 35.23 -10.34 -13.96
CA VAL A 34 33.85 -10.41 -13.50
C VAL A 34 33.29 -8.99 -13.49
N GLU A 35 32.25 -8.75 -14.28
CA GLU A 35 31.58 -7.45 -14.30
C GLU A 35 30.91 -7.17 -12.96
N PRO A 36 30.93 -5.91 -12.47
CA PRO A 36 30.19 -5.53 -11.27
C PRO A 36 28.69 -5.74 -11.49
N THR A 37 28.08 -6.60 -10.68
CA THR A 37 26.63 -6.73 -10.66
C THR A 37 26.02 -5.58 -9.89
N MET A 38 25.08 -4.86 -10.51
CA MET A 38 24.30 -3.85 -9.79
C MET A 38 23.28 -4.54 -8.89
N PRO A 39 23.15 -4.11 -7.61
CA PRO A 39 22.12 -4.64 -6.74
C PRO A 39 20.74 -4.27 -7.28
N THR A 40 19.83 -5.24 -7.32
CA THR A 40 18.43 -5.00 -7.64
C THR A 40 17.77 -4.21 -6.51
N PRO A 41 16.96 -3.18 -6.81
CA PRO A 41 16.21 -2.47 -5.79
C PRO A 41 15.21 -3.43 -5.12
N PRO A 42 14.91 -3.24 -3.82
CA PRO A 42 13.93 -4.05 -3.14
C PRO A 42 12.53 -3.87 -3.75
N PRO A 43 11.61 -4.83 -3.55
CA PRO A 43 10.22 -4.70 -3.96
C PRO A 43 9.57 -3.46 -3.35
N ALA A 44 8.71 -2.80 -4.11
CA ALA A 44 7.91 -1.69 -3.60
C ALA A 44 6.92 -2.16 -2.52
N MET A 45 6.74 -1.35 -1.48
CA MET A 45 5.72 -1.59 -0.46
C MET A 45 4.32 -1.41 -1.05
N PRO A 46 3.33 -2.27 -0.70
CA PRO A 46 1.94 -2.04 -1.07
C PRO A 46 1.42 -0.72 -0.49
N VAL A 47 0.65 0.02 -1.28
CA VAL A 47 -0.05 1.22 -0.81
C VAL A 47 -1.46 0.81 -0.38
N GLU A 48 -1.86 1.23 0.81
CA GLU A 48 -3.22 0.97 1.31
C GLU A 48 -4.25 1.84 0.58
N PRO A 49 -5.44 1.29 0.23
CA PRO A 49 -6.53 2.06 -0.36
C PRO A 49 -7.08 3.10 0.61
N VAL A 50 -7.47 4.26 0.09
CA VAL A 50 -8.21 5.28 0.85
C VAL A 50 -9.66 4.83 1.04
N ALA A 51 -10.17 4.96 2.28
CA ALA A 51 -11.55 4.61 2.60
C ALA A 51 -12.56 5.52 1.84
N PRO A 52 -13.72 4.97 1.43
CA PRO A 52 -14.77 5.77 0.82
C PRO A 52 -15.29 6.88 1.76
N VAL A 53 -15.65 8.03 1.19
CA VAL A 53 -16.28 9.12 1.93
C VAL A 53 -17.73 8.74 2.26
N ALA A 54 -18.15 8.97 3.50
CA ALA A 54 -19.52 8.72 3.94
C ALA A 54 -20.51 9.67 3.23
N PRO A 55 -21.70 9.19 2.84
CA PRO A 55 -22.71 10.05 2.24
C PRO A 55 -23.20 11.10 3.23
N THR A 56 -23.30 12.34 2.78
CA THR A 56 -23.97 13.42 3.51
C THR A 56 -25.47 13.29 3.32
N VAL A 57 -26.23 13.26 4.42
CA VAL A 57 -27.70 13.23 4.35
C VAL A 57 -28.18 14.67 4.16
N GLU A 58 -28.85 14.93 3.05
CA GLU A 58 -29.52 16.21 2.81
C GLU A 58 -30.77 16.30 3.70
N GLU A 59 -30.96 17.42 4.42
CA GLU A 59 -32.19 17.65 5.17
C GLU A 59 -33.37 17.82 4.19
N GLN A 60 -34.44 17.04 4.40
CA GLN A 60 -35.66 17.20 3.61
C GLN A 60 -36.36 18.51 3.97
N PRO A 61 -36.79 19.30 2.98
CA PRO A 61 -37.56 20.51 3.25
C PRO A 61 -38.87 20.17 3.97
N ALA A 62 -39.20 20.96 5.00
CA ALA A 62 -40.42 20.79 5.77
C ALA A 62 -41.66 20.93 4.87
N ALA A 63 -42.65 20.06 5.09
CA ALA A 63 -43.91 20.13 4.37
C ALA A 63 -44.69 21.40 4.76
N PRO A 64 -45.41 22.04 3.82
CA PRO A 64 -46.26 23.18 4.13
C PRO A 64 -47.37 22.78 5.11
N GLU A 65 -47.55 23.56 6.18
CA GLU A 65 -48.68 23.39 7.08
C GLU A 65 -49.99 23.78 6.36
N VAL A 66 -50.97 22.87 6.35
CA VAL A 66 -52.29 23.12 5.76
C VAL A 66 -53.20 23.72 6.83
N PRO A 67 -53.82 24.90 6.60
CA PRO A 67 -54.76 25.48 7.55
C PRO A 67 -55.98 24.57 7.75
N VAL A 68 -56.33 24.31 9.01
CA VAL A 68 -57.59 23.64 9.35
C VAL A 68 -58.75 24.61 9.10
N ALA A 69 -59.67 24.25 8.20
CA ALA A 69 -60.88 25.03 7.96
C ALA A 69 -61.75 25.02 9.23
N PRO A 70 -62.34 26.16 9.63
CA PRO A 70 -63.31 26.17 10.72
C PRO A 70 -64.49 25.29 10.35
N GLN A 71 -64.84 24.34 11.22
CA GLN A 71 -66.07 23.58 11.09
C GLN A 71 -67.24 24.58 11.07
N GLY A 72 -67.93 24.65 9.93
CA GLY A 72 -69.13 25.47 9.77
C GLY A 72 -70.14 25.10 10.84
N GLY A 73 -70.20 25.93 11.88
CA GLY A 73 -71.17 25.81 12.95
C GLY A 73 -72.56 25.97 12.39
N ASP A 74 -73.37 24.95 12.62
CA ASP A 74 -74.82 24.98 12.72
C ASP A 74 -75.28 26.29 13.38
N MET A 75 -75.68 27.27 12.57
CA MET A 75 -76.48 28.39 13.05
C MET A 75 -77.94 28.06 12.78
N GLY A 76 -78.52 27.33 13.73
CA GLY A 76 -79.95 27.23 13.90
C GLY A 76 -80.59 28.63 13.87
N GLY A 77 -81.32 28.89 12.79
CA GLY A 77 -82.04 30.13 12.58
C GLY A 77 -83.19 29.84 11.63
N GLY A 78 -84.28 29.31 12.17
CA GLY A 78 -85.51 29.08 11.42
C GLY A 78 -85.99 30.37 10.77
N GLN A 79 -85.84 30.48 9.45
CA GLN A 79 -86.61 31.43 8.66
C GLN A 79 -88.06 30.96 8.68
N MET A 80 -88.92 31.69 9.40
CA MET A 80 -90.35 31.61 9.17
C MET A 80 -90.64 32.04 7.72
N PRO A 81 -91.52 31.33 6.99
CA PRO A 81 -91.91 31.78 5.66
C PRO A 81 -92.61 33.15 5.74
N PRO A 82 -92.49 34.02 4.71
CA PRO A 82 -93.15 35.31 4.72
C PRO A 82 -94.68 35.13 4.74
N THR A 83 -95.36 35.71 5.74
CA THR A 83 -96.83 35.82 5.75
C THR A 83 -97.24 36.93 4.78
N MET A 84 -97.91 36.57 3.68
CA MET A 84 -98.53 37.54 2.76
C MET A 84 -99.67 38.28 3.49
N PRO A 85 -99.77 39.62 3.40
CA PRO A 85 -100.98 40.31 3.82
C PRO A 85 -102.14 40.01 2.86
N PRO A 86 -103.41 40.07 3.32
CA PRO A 86 -104.55 39.79 2.46
C PRO A 86 -104.63 40.80 1.31
N ALA A 87 -104.81 40.28 0.08
CA ALA A 87 -105.04 41.08 -1.11
C ALA A 87 -106.38 41.82 -1.00
N ALA A 88 -106.36 43.13 -1.09
CA ALA A 88 -107.56 43.95 -1.18
C ALA A 88 -107.93 44.16 -2.65
N VAL A 89 -109.01 43.52 -3.11
CA VAL A 89 -109.93 44.03 -4.15
C VAL A 89 -111.33 43.50 -3.87
#